data_AF-A0A1F4ET60-F1
#
_entry.id   AF-A0A1F4ET60-F1
#
_cell.length_a   1.000
_cell.length_b   1.000
_cell.length_c   1.000
_cell.angle_alpha   90.00
_cell.angle_beta   90.00
_cell.angle_gamma   90.00
#
_symmetry.space_group_name_H-M   'P 1'
#
loop_
_entity.id
_entity.type
_entity.pdbx_description
1 polymer ?
#
loop_
_entity_poly.entity_id
_entity_poly.type
_entity_poly.pdbx_seq_one_letter_code
_entity_poly.pdbx_strand_id
1 'polypeptide(L)' 'MWRPGTIVELDASPQAPEVLCEATAAIALVLFDRDTPVWLSATADCKAVRKYLRYHTACAQVTEPTLADFAIIARPG' A
#
# COMPACT_ATOMS: atom_id res chain seq x y z
N MET A 1 -7.65 -21.91 3.50
CA MET A 1 -7.59 -20.44 3.68
C MET A 1 -8.87 -19.78 3.15
N TRP A 2 -10.02 -19.93 3.81
CA TRP A 2 -11.26 -19.25 3.40
C TRP A 2 -12.07 -18.93 4.67
N ARG A 3 -11.52 -18.07 5.53
CA ARG A 3 -12.20 -17.65 6.78
C ARG A 3 -12.42 -16.13 6.80
N PRO A 4 -13.32 -15.60 5.95
CA PRO A 4 -13.65 -14.18 5.96
C PRO A 4 -14.01 -13.69 7.38
N GLY A 5 -13.58 -12.49 7.72
CA GLY A 5 -13.84 -11.88 9.04
C GLY A 5 -12.90 -12.32 10.17
N THR A 6 -11.96 -13.23 9.93
CA THR A 6 -10.92 -13.55 10.94
C THR A 6 -9.88 -12.43 10.97
N ILE A 7 -9.67 -11.81 12.13
CA ILE A 7 -8.55 -10.88 12.35
C ILE A 7 -7.28 -11.71 12.50
N VAL A 8 -6.22 -11.31 11.78
CA VAL A 8 -4.91 -11.94 11.82
C VAL A 8 -3.89 -10.89 12.25
N GLU A 9 -3.02 -11.25 13.19
CA GLU A 9 -1.90 -10.41 13.60
C GLU A 9 -0.74 -10.60 12.61
N LEU A 10 -0.05 -9.51 12.30
CA LEU A 10 1.14 -9.52 11.46
C LEU A 10 2.35 -9.36 12.36
N ASP A 11 3.25 -10.35 12.35
CA ASP A 11 4.48 -10.31 13.15
C ASP A 11 5.45 -9.22 12.67
N ALA A 12 5.30 -8.77 11.42
CA ALA A 12 6.12 -7.73 10.82
C ALA A 12 5.47 -6.35 10.98
N SER A 13 6.16 -5.47 11.70
CA SER A 13 5.84 -4.05 11.83
C SER A 13 6.87 -3.23 11.05
N PRO A 14 6.69 -3.07 9.71
CA PRO A 14 7.55 -2.18 8.96
C PRO A 14 7.29 -0.74 9.40
N GLN A 15 8.34 0.09 9.41
CA GLN A 15 8.20 1.53 9.66
C GLN A 15 7.39 2.17 8.53
N ALA A 16 6.08 2.23 8.71
CA ALA A 16 5.15 2.78 7.76
C ALA A 16 5.19 4.32 7.77
N PRO A 17 5.00 4.97 6.61
CA PRO A 17 4.66 6.39 6.58
C PRO A 17 3.39 6.66 7.42
N GLU A 18 3.33 7.79 8.13
CA GLU A 18 2.25 8.15 9.07
C GLU A 18 0.83 7.97 8.53
N VAL A 19 0.62 8.21 7.22
CA VAL A 19 -0.68 8.09 6.56
C VAL A 19 -1.14 6.62 6.39
N LEU A 20 -0.22 5.66 6.48
CA LEU A 20 -0.49 4.23 6.35
C LEU A 20 -0.38 3.55 7.71
N CYS A 21 -1.30 2.62 7.98
CA CYS A 21 -1.08 1.68 9.08
C CYS A 21 -0.04 0.62 8.67
N GLU A 22 0.59 0.03 9.67
CA GLU A 22 1.65 -0.98 9.50
C GLU A 22 1.17 -2.19 8.69
N ALA A 23 -0.09 -2.60 8.85
CA ALA A 23 -0.66 -3.71 8.10
C ALA A 23 -0.72 -3.43 6.59
N THR A 24 -1.14 -2.22 6.19
CA THR A 24 -1.15 -1.81 4.78
C THR A 24 0.27 -1.80 4.21
N ALA A 25 1.24 -1.28 4.97
CA ALA A 25 2.63 -1.28 4.55
C ALA A 25 3.18 -2.70 4.40
N ALA A 26 2.94 -3.59 5.36
CA ALA A 26 3.37 -4.99 5.30
C ALA A 26 2.80 -5.72 4.08
N ILE A 27 1.49 -5.57 3.80
CA ILE A 27 0.84 -6.16 2.63
C ILE A 27 1.45 -5.60 1.34
N ALA A 28 1.65 -4.29 1.25
CA ALA A 28 2.26 -3.67 0.07
C ALA A 28 3.69 -4.19 -0.18
N LEU A 29 4.49 -4.36 0.88
CA LEU A 29 5.86 -4.89 0.76
C LEU A 29 5.93 -6.37 0.33
N VAL A 30 4.87 -7.14 0.57
CA VAL A 30 4.80 -8.56 0.19
C VAL A 30 4.22 -8.74 -1.20
N LEU A 31 3.22 -7.93 -1.57
CA LEU A 31 2.46 -8.11 -2.81
C LEU A 31 2.95 -7.24 -3.96
N PHE A 32 3.48 -6.05 -3.69
CA PHE A 32 3.84 -5.12 -4.75
C PHE A 32 5.26 -5.38 -5.23
N ASP A 33 5.43 -5.30 -6.54
CA ASP A 33 6.71 -5.31 -7.22
C ASP A 33 6.67 -4.35 -8.43
N ARG A 34 7.69 -4.44 -9.29
CA ARG A 34 7.81 -3.59 -10.48
C ARG A 34 6.64 -3.74 -11.46
N ASP A 35 6.04 -4.92 -11.52
CA ASP A 35 5.05 -5.30 -12.51
C ASP A 35 3.61 -5.14 -11.98
N THR A 36 3.44 -4.70 -10.73
CA THR A 36 2.14 -4.35 -10.14
C THR A 36 1.93 -2.82 -10.10
N PRO A 37 1.16 -2.20 -11.02
CA PRO A 37 0.86 -0.79 -10.94
C PRO A 37 -0.09 -0.48 -9.77
N VAL A 38 0.21 0.58 -9.02
CA VAL A 38 -0.52 0.97 -7.82
C VAL A 38 -1.08 2.38 -7.97
N TRP A 39 -2.34 2.56 -7.59
CA TRP A 39 -2.96 3.87 -7.47
C TRP A 39 -3.08 4.27 -5.99
N LEU A 40 -2.92 5.56 -5.70
CA LEU A 40 -3.05 6.14 -4.36
C LEU A 40 -4.23 7.12 -4.35
N SER A 41 -5.12 7.00 -3.35
CA SER A 41 -6.15 8.01 -3.13
C SER A 41 -5.51 9.36 -2.77
N ALA A 42 -6.23 10.47 -2.98
CA ALA A 42 -5.72 11.81 -2.71
C ALA A 42 -5.13 11.98 -1.30
N THR A 43 -5.71 11.33 -0.28
CA THR A 43 -5.18 11.35 1.10
C THR A 43 -3.90 10.53 1.23
N ALA A 44 -3.81 9.37 0.57
CA ALA A 44 -2.62 8.52 0.59
C ALA A 44 -1.51 9.03 -0.33
N ASP A 45 -1.84 9.88 -1.29
CA ASP A 45 -0.94 10.38 -2.31
C ASP A 45 -0.04 11.53 -1.81
N CYS A 46 0.86 11.19 -0.89
CA CYS A 46 1.86 12.11 -0.37
C CYS A 46 3.28 11.64 -0.70
N LYS A 47 4.24 12.58 -0.63
CA LYS A 47 5.65 12.30 -0.95
C LYS A 47 6.25 11.16 -0.12
N ALA A 48 5.86 11.04 1.15
CA ALA A 48 6.35 9.98 2.04
C ALA A 48 5.91 8.59 1.54
N VAL A 49 4.63 8.41 1.24
CA VAL A 49 4.07 7.15 0.72
C VAL A 49 4.65 6.81 -0.65
N ARG A 50 4.67 7.78 -1.58
CA ARG A 50 5.26 7.56 -2.92
C ARG A 50 6.73 7.15 -2.85
N LYS A 51 7.53 7.80 -2.01
CA LYS A 51 8.96 7.47 -1.85
C LYS A 51 9.12 6.08 -1.24
N TYR A 52 8.35 5.78 -0.21
CA TYR A 52 8.38 4.49 0.49
C TYR A 52 8.12 3.33 -0.46
N LEU A 53 6.99 3.36 -1.18
CA LEU A 53 6.62 2.29 -2.11
C LEU A 53 7.66 2.13 -3.22
N ARG A 54 8.12 3.25 -3.81
CA ARG A 54 9.11 3.22 -4.89
C ARG A 54 10.44 2.61 -4.44
N TYR A 55 10.88 2.95 -3.23
CA TYR A 55 12.15 2.46 -2.69
C TYR A 55 12.10 0.96 -2.40
N HIS A 56 11.00 0.48 -1.79
CA HIS A 56 10.93 -0.90 -1.33
C HIS A 56 10.42 -1.91 -2.37
N THR A 57 9.55 -1.47 -3.29
CA THR A 57 8.82 -2.38 -4.20
C THR A 57 9.13 -2.12 -5.67
N ALA A 58 9.67 -0.94 -5.99
CA ALA A 58 9.83 -0.45 -7.36
C ALA A 58 8.53 -0.39 -8.18
N CYS A 59 7.36 -0.45 -7.54
CA CYS A 59 6.07 -0.48 -8.22
C CYS A 59 5.81 0.81 -9.03
N ALA A 60 5.15 0.65 -10.18
CA ALA A 60 4.64 1.79 -10.91
C ALA A 60 3.54 2.47 -10.10
N GLN A 61 3.55 3.81 -10.05
CA GLN A 61 2.52 4.59 -9.36
C GLN A 61 1.72 5.36 -10.41
N VAL A 62 0.52 4.86 -10.72
CA VAL A 62 -0.34 5.38 -11.79
C VAL A 62 -1.27 6.48 -11.26
N THR A 63 -1.73 7.36 -12.14
CA THR A 63 -2.62 8.48 -11.79
C THR A 63 -4.10 8.12 -11.82
N GLU A 64 -4.47 7.15 -12.66
CA GLU A 64 -5.85 6.69 -12.83
C GLU A 64 -6.07 5.35 -12.11
N PRO A 65 -7.15 5.20 -11.32
CA PRO A 65 -7.46 3.93 -10.65
C PRO A 65 -7.64 2.76 -11.61
N THR A 66 -8.13 3.03 -12.83
CA THR A 66 -8.41 2.00 -13.85
C THR A 66 -7.13 1.38 -14.45
N LEU A 67 -5.97 1.97 -14.19
CA LEU A 67 -4.67 1.49 -14.65
C LEU A 67 -3.92 0.69 -13.57
N ALA A 68 -4.52 0.50 -12.39
CA ALA A 68 -3.87 -0.12 -11.25
C ALA A 68 -4.35 -1.55 -11.01
N ASP A 69 -3.43 -2.42 -10.61
CA ASP A 69 -3.76 -3.73 -10.06
C ASP A 69 -4.19 -3.63 -8.59
N PHE A 70 -3.60 -2.67 -7.85
CA PHE A 70 -3.91 -2.39 -6.46
C PHE A 70 -4.16 -0.91 -6.19
N ALA A 71 -5.04 -0.63 -5.23
CA ALA A 71 -5.31 0.72 -4.75
C ALA A 71 -5.03 0.81 -3.25
N ILE A 72 -4.34 1.87 -2.83
CA ILE A 72 -4.26 2.24 -1.41
C ILE A 72 -5.16 3.45 -1.18
N ILE A 73 -6.14 3.27 -0.29
CA ILE A 73 -7.12 4.29 0.07
C ILE A 73 -6.96 4.59 1.55
N ALA A 74 -6.56 5.83 1.87
CA ALA A 74 -6.57 6.34 3.24
C ALA A 74 -7.85 7.14 3.50
N ARG A 75 -8.37 7.03 4.74
CA ARG A 75 -9.43 7.92 5.22
C ARG A 75 -8.83 9.31 5.52
N PRO A 76 -9.52 10.41 5.22
CA PRO A 76 -9.17 11.71 5.75
C PRO A 76 -9.15 11.65 7.29
N GLY A 77 -8.19 12.34 7.90
CA GLY A 77 -8.14 12.53 9.36
C GLY A 77 -9.24 13.45 9.87
#